data_AF-K8P7I4-F1
#
_entry.id   AF-K8P7I4-F1
#
_cell.length_a   1.000
_cell.length_b   1.000
_cell.length_c   1.000
_cell.angle_alpha   90.00
_cell.angle_beta   90.00
_cell.angle_gamma   90.00
#
_symmetry.space_group_name_H-M   'P 1'
#
loop_
_entity.id
_entity.type
_entity.pdbx_description
1 polymer ?
#
loop_
_entity_poly.entity_id
_entity_poly.type
_entity_poly.pdbx_seq_one_letter_code
_entity_poly.pdbx_strand_id
1 'polypeptide(L)'
;MSDTSATSLEQIELASSAPAVLDSAHIGDIHGAFGTIRQHDTGVRKTWRARLATLMAIVGPGLIVMVGDNDAGAFGTYTQAGQNYGTSLLWTLMLLIPVIYVNQEMVSRLGAVTGVGHARLIFERFGKFWGAFSLIDLVLLNGLTIVTEFIGIVFALQYFGLPRVPGLIVAAVLIVAAVSTGSFKRFERFAMVLVFGSLLLIPVLLAIHPPIGEIAHGLLVPQWPAHSDMAAVMLLVIGIVGTTVAPWQLFFQQSYVVDKRITPAFNGYEKVDLCLGILLVVIGAVAMMAFCAALFAGRPEFGNFTDTGAVLTALDKYVGPYSATIFAIALLDACLIGAAAVSLSTSYAIADVLRVRHSLHRKVTDAIGFYVAYGILIFIAAGLVAFASDALLGLFVSAVQALAGVLLPSATVFLLLLCNDKAVVGPWSNGPKLNVFTGAIIWSLVLLSIILTVATVFPDVADSTILKILIGGSLLGLCGFVFSFAARKRSYDVPAAAYGNDQDHRFAKMTMLERRNWRMPPLNRLPALHMTLMTKVWMGVLRGYLLIAVALIGFKVFVAATGVEVSIPQIGGTPTSNDAATSNTGSK
;
A
#
# COMPACT_ATOMS: atom_id res chain seq x y z
N MET A 1 -40.18 -25.10 -40.36
CA MET A 1 -40.18 -24.17 -39.20
C MET A 1 -39.58 -24.91 -38.00
N SER A 2 -38.25 -25.01 -37.91
CA SER A 2 -37.59 -25.72 -36.80
C SER A 2 -36.11 -25.36 -36.61
N ASP A 3 -35.69 -24.14 -36.98
CA ASP A 3 -34.26 -23.75 -36.93
C ASP A 3 -33.98 -22.42 -36.20
N THR A 4 -34.99 -21.77 -35.61
CA THR A 4 -34.84 -20.49 -34.91
C THR A 4 -34.79 -20.61 -33.37
N SER A 5 -35.03 -21.80 -32.81
CA SER A 5 -34.98 -22.03 -31.35
C SER A 5 -33.62 -22.51 -30.83
N ALA A 6 -32.80 -23.13 -31.69
CA ALA A 6 -31.46 -23.61 -31.29
C ALA A 6 -30.46 -22.45 -31.15
N THR A 7 -30.48 -21.49 -32.07
CA THR A 7 -29.58 -20.32 -32.06
C THR A 7 -29.85 -19.36 -30.89
N SER A 8 -31.07 -19.28 -30.37
CA SER A 8 -31.40 -18.42 -29.23
C SER A 8 -30.97 -19.02 -27.90
N LEU A 9 -31.08 -20.34 -27.72
CA LEU A 9 -30.58 -21.04 -26.53
C LEU A 9 -29.05 -21.07 -26.49
N GLU A 10 -28.37 -21.31 -27.62
CA GLU A 10 -26.90 -21.21 -27.72
C GLU A 10 -26.40 -19.79 -27.46
N GLN A 11 -27.07 -18.74 -27.98
CA GLN A 11 -26.72 -17.36 -27.69
C GLN A 11 -26.99 -16.97 -26.23
N ILE A 12 -28.04 -17.52 -25.61
CA ILE A 12 -28.31 -17.35 -24.18
C ILE A 12 -27.27 -18.10 -23.32
N GLU A 13 -26.82 -19.29 -23.71
CA GLU A 13 -25.74 -20.02 -23.04
C GLU A 13 -24.36 -19.38 -23.25
N LEU A 14 -24.06 -18.87 -24.44
CA LEU A 14 -22.83 -18.09 -24.70
C LEU A 14 -22.83 -16.77 -23.91
N ALA A 15 -23.96 -16.07 -23.83
CA ALA A 15 -24.13 -14.92 -22.93
C ALA A 15 -24.17 -15.33 -21.44
N SER A 16 -24.44 -16.61 -21.13
CA SER A 16 -24.38 -17.15 -19.77
C SER A 16 -22.94 -17.38 -19.29
N SER A 17 -21.99 -17.58 -20.22
CA SER A 17 -20.58 -17.92 -19.99
C SER A 17 -19.61 -16.73 -19.95
N ALA A 18 -20.07 -15.50 -20.23
CA ALA A 18 -19.21 -14.33 -20.31
C ALA A 18 -18.55 -14.01 -18.95
N PRO A 19 -17.23 -13.78 -18.88
CA PRO A 19 -16.54 -13.44 -17.63
C PRO A 19 -16.92 -12.03 -17.15
N ALA A 20 -16.74 -11.74 -15.85
CA ALA A 20 -17.07 -10.44 -15.24
C ALA A 20 -16.24 -9.23 -15.71
N VAL A 21 -15.39 -9.45 -16.71
CA VAL A 21 -14.41 -8.50 -17.22
C VAL A 21 -15.09 -7.33 -17.93
N LEU A 22 -14.50 -6.13 -17.82
CA LEU A 22 -15.03 -4.88 -18.37
C LEU A 22 -15.20 -4.90 -19.88
N ASP A 23 -14.17 -5.33 -20.59
CA ASP A 23 -14.09 -5.27 -22.04
C ASP A 23 -13.05 -6.26 -22.61
N SER A 24 -12.88 -6.24 -23.93
CA SER A 24 -11.94 -7.12 -24.64
C SER A 24 -10.46 -6.84 -24.37
N ALA A 25 -10.07 -5.67 -23.84
CA ALA A 25 -8.65 -5.38 -23.56
C ALA A 25 -8.11 -6.19 -22.38
N HIS A 26 -9.01 -6.66 -21.51
CA HIS A 26 -8.70 -7.46 -20.33
C HIS A 26 -8.87 -8.97 -20.58
N ILE A 27 -9.09 -9.38 -21.84
CA ILE A 27 -9.20 -10.77 -22.27
C ILE A 27 -8.15 -11.01 -23.36
N GLY A 28 -7.45 -12.14 -23.29
CA GLY A 28 -6.44 -12.54 -24.29
C GLY A 28 -5.18 -13.09 -23.65
N ASP A 29 -4.10 -13.13 -24.44
CA ASP A 29 -2.81 -13.64 -24.02
C ASP A 29 -2.18 -12.78 -22.92
N ILE A 30 -1.44 -13.43 -22.02
CA ILE A 30 -0.59 -12.75 -21.03
C ILE A 30 0.69 -12.34 -21.75
N HIS A 31 0.94 -11.04 -21.87
CA HIS A 31 2.17 -10.49 -22.45
C HIS A 31 3.07 -9.90 -21.37
N GLY A 32 3.86 -10.76 -20.73
CA GLY A 32 4.83 -10.33 -19.73
C GLY A 32 6.11 -9.75 -20.33
N ALA A 33 6.92 -9.09 -19.50
CA ALA A 33 8.22 -8.53 -19.88
C ALA A 33 9.16 -9.58 -20.49
N PHE A 34 9.19 -10.79 -19.90
CA PHE A 34 10.11 -11.87 -20.26
C PHE A 34 9.43 -13.09 -20.91
N GLY A 35 8.15 -13.01 -21.26
CA GLY A 35 7.45 -14.16 -21.86
C GLY A 35 6.03 -13.88 -22.31
N THR A 36 5.39 -14.88 -22.90
CA THR A 36 3.98 -14.82 -23.29
C THR A 36 3.31 -16.15 -23.02
N ILE A 37 2.10 -16.11 -22.45
CA ILE A 37 1.26 -17.30 -22.23
C ILE A 37 -0.02 -17.10 -23.02
N ARG A 38 -0.38 -18.08 -23.84
CA ARG A 38 -1.61 -18.02 -24.64
C ARG A 38 -2.85 -18.16 -23.74
N GLN A 39 -3.94 -17.48 -24.08
CA GLN A 39 -5.17 -17.49 -23.30
C GLN A 39 -5.69 -18.91 -22.99
N HIS A 40 -5.58 -19.83 -23.96
CA HIS A 40 -6.04 -21.21 -23.82
C HIS A 40 -5.05 -22.15 -23.11
N ASP A 41 -3.86 -21.64 -22.75
CA ASP A 41 -2.79 -22.44 -22.17
C ASP A 41 -2.88 -22.49 -20.62
N THR A 42 -3.91 -23.17 -20.11
CA THR A 42 -4.15 -23.33 -18.66
C THR A 42 -3.57 -24.62 -18.07
N GLY A 43 -2.87 -25.40 -18.90
CA GLY A 43 -2.37 -26.74 -18.56
C GLY A 43 -1.30 -26.74 -17.47
N VAL A 44 -1.30 -27.78 -16.63
CA VAL A 44 -0.32 -27.94 -15.55
C VAL A 44 1.08 -28.17 -16.12
N ARG A 45 2.06 -27.37 -15.66
CA ARG A 45 3.46 -27.48 -16.10
C ARG A 45 4.16 -28.67 -15.44
N LYS A 46 4.53 -29.66 -16.26
CA LYS A 46 5.21 -30.89 -15.79
C LYS A 46 6.73 -30.75 -15.69
N THR A 47 7.36 -29.98 -16.58
CA THR A 47 8.82 -29.82 -16.61
C THR A 47 9.27 -28.55 -15.89
N TRP A 48 10.47 -28.56 -15.31
CA TRP A 48 11.04 -27.38 -14.64
C TRP A 48 11.23 -26.20 -15.61
N ARG A 49 11.63 -26.46 -16.87
CA ARG A 49 11.78 -25.44 -17.91
C ARG A 49 10.45 -24.75 -18.23
N ALA A 50 9.36 -25.53 -18.34
CA ALA A 50 8.03 -24.96 -18.59
C ALA A 50 7.52 -24.16 -17.38
N ARG A 51 7.81 -24.60 -16.15
CA ARG A 51 7.51 -23.86 -14.91
C ARG A 51 8.27 -22.53 -14.88
N LEU A 52 9.57 -22.56 -15.17
CA LEU A 52 10.39 -21.34 -15.21
C LEU A 52 9.94 -20.38 -16.31
N ALA A 53 9.67 -20.86 -17.53
CA ALA A 53 9.16 -20.01 -18.60
C ALA A 53 7.80 -19.38 -18.26
N THR A 54 6.93 -20.14 -17.58
CA THR A 54 5.64 -19.65 -17.10
C THR A 54 5.84 -18.59 -16.01
N LEU A 55 6.75 -18.83 -15.06
CA LEU A 55 7.13 -17.86 -14.04
C LEU A 55 7.64 -16.57 -14.68
N MET A 56 8.60 -16.64 -15.62
CA MET A 56 9.16 -15.47 -16.30
C MET A 56 8.09 -14.65 -17.06
N ALA A 57 7.03 -15.28 -17.57
CA ALA A 57 5.93 -14.55 -18.19
C ALA A 57 4.98 -13.89 -17.17
N ILE A 58 4.89 -14.43 -15.95
CA ILE A 58 3.97 -13.96 -14.90
C ILE A 58 4.64 -12.93 -13.98
N VAL A 59 5.93 -13.08 -13.72
CA VAL A 59 6.74 -12.17 -12.88
C VAL A 59 6.57 -10.73 -13.33
N GLY A 60 6.33 -9.84 -12.38
CA GLY A 60 6.04 -8.43 -12.63
C GLY A 60 5.15 -7.81 -11.55
N PRO A 61 3.87 -8.22 -11.41
CA PRO A 61 2.92 -7.57 -10.49
C PRO A 61 3.45 -7.43 -9.06
N GLY A 62 3.91 -8.54 -8.47
CA GLY A 62 4.45 -8.62 -7.11
C GLY A 62 5.77 -7.87 -6.96
N LEU A 63 6.70 -8.03 -7.90
CA LEU A 63 7.96 -7.26 -7.88
C LEU A 63 7.72 -5.75 -7.97
N ILE A 64 6.89 -5.30 -8.92
CA ILE A 64 6.68 -3.87 -9.19
C ILE A 64 5.93 -3.20 -8.04
N VAL A 65 4.90 -3.84 -7.46
CA VAL A 65 4.19 -3.26 -6.32
C VAL A 65 5.05 -3.22 -5.05
N MET A 66 5.90 -4.23 -4.83
CA MET A 66 6.77 -4.28 -3.65
C MET A 66 7.95 -3.34 -3.77
N VAL A 67 8.62 -3.27 -4.93
CA VAL A 67 9.71 -2.29 -5.11
C VAL A 67 9.18 -0.87 -5.17
N GLY A 68 8.02 -0.66 -5.79
CA GLY A 68 7.34 0.63 -5.78
C GLY A 68 6.91 1.10 -4.38
N ASP A 69 6.97 0.23 -3.37
CA ASP A 69 6.74 0.57 -1.96
C ASP A 69 7.98 1.16 -1.28
N ASN A 70 9.19 0.86 -1.80
CA ASN A 70 10.42 1.55 -1.40
C ASN A 70 10.52 2.91 -2.12
N ASP A 71 9.46 3.69 -2.05
CA ASP A 71 9.31 5.01 -2.65
C ASP A 71 10.04 6.11 -1.86
N ALA A 72 9.87 7.38 -2.23
CA ALA A 72 10.51 8.48 -1.51
C ALA A 72 10.11 8.54 -0.02
N GLY A 73 8.86 8.20 0.31
CA GLY A 73 8.37 8.13 1.68
C GLY A 73 9.07 7.04 2.50
N ALA A 74 9.27 5.87 1.89
CA ALA A 74 10.02 4.78 2.49
C ALA A 74 11.51 5.11 2.67
N PHE A 75 12.16 5.75 1.69
CA PHE A 75 13.53 6.25 1.84
C PHE A 75 13.65 7.20 3.04
N GLY A 76 12.74 8.16 3.18
CA GLY A 76 12.72 9.05 4.34
C GLY A 76 12.55 8.29 5.65
N THR A 77 11.58 7.38 5.71
CA THR A 77 11.24 6.63 6.93
C THR A 77 12.36 5.69 7.38
N TYR A 78 12.93 4.90 6.47
CA TYR A 78 13.97 3.93 6.81
C TYR A 78 15.31 4.59 7.12
N THR A 79 15.66 5.66 6.40
CA THR A 79 16.88 6.41 6.71
C THR A 79 16.75 7.18 8.03
N GLN A 80 15.57 7.73 8.34
CA GLN A 80 15.26 8.30 9.66
C GLN A 80 15.39 7.26 10.77
N ALA A 81 14.86 6.05 10.57
CA ALA A 81 14.95 4.99 11.56
C ALA A 81 16.40 4.59 11.85
N GLY A 82 17.23 4.47 10.81
CA GLY A 82 18.66 4.20 10.96
C GLY A 82 19.42 5.35 11.63
N GLN A 83 19.18 6.60 11.21
CA GLN A 83 19.89 7.77 11.74
C GLN A 83 19.52 8.10 13.18
N ASN A 84 18.24 7.98 13.55
CA ASN A 84 17.78 8.39 14.88
C ASN A 84 17.86 7.28 15.92
N TYR A 85 17.70 6.02 15.50
CA TYR A 85 17.53 4.90 16.42
C TYR A 85 18.42 3.70 16.11
N GLY A 86 19.36 3.84 15.17
CA GLY A 86 20.28 2.78 14.81
C GLY A 86 19.56 1.53 14.28
N THR A 87 19.98 0.36 14.75
CA THR A 87 19.41 -0.95 14.35
C THR A 87 18.20 -1.38 15.19
N SER A 88 17.81 -0.60 16.21
CA SER A 88 16.80 -1.01 17.20
C SER A 88 15.41 -1.22 16.63
N LEU A 89 15.09 -0.63 15.48
CA LEU A 89 13.77 -0.77 14.83
C LEU A 89 13.76 -1.80 13.69
N LEU A 90 14.87 -2.49 13.39
CA LEU A 90 14.92 -3.46 12.27
C LEU A 90 13.90 -4.61 12.41
N TRP A 91 13.59 -5.03 13.63
CA TRP A 91 12.63 -6.11 13.91
C TRP A 91 11.22 -5.81 13.38
N THR A 92 10.86 -4.54 13.20
CA THR A 92 9.54 -4.16 12.65
C THR A 92 9.39 -4.66 11.22
N LEU A 93 10.48 -4.69 10.44
CA LEU A 93 10.47 -5.22 9.06
C LEU A 93 10.16 -6.71 9.05
N MET A 94 10.73 -7.49 9.98
CA MET A 94 10.45 -8.93 10.11
C MET A 94 9.00 -9.19 10.52
N LEU A 95 8.43 -8.35 11.38
CA LEU A 95 7.02 -8.42 11.75
C LEU A 95 6.10 -8.15 10.55
N LEU A 96 6.51 -7.26 9.65
CA LEU A 96 5.71 -6.85 8.49
C LEU A 96 5.69 -7.88 7.35
N ILE A 97 6.70 -8.74 7.21
CA ILE A 97 6.75 -9.80 6.17
C ILE A 97 5.43 -10.60 6.07
N PRO A 98 4.92 -11.24 7.14
CA PRO A 98 3.67 -12.00 7.06
C PRO A 98 2.45 -11.11 6.84
N VAL A 99 2.48 -9.85 7.30
CA VAL A 99 1.40 -8.86 7.11
C VAL A 99 1.26 -8.52 5.64
N ILE A 100 2.35 -8.12 4.99
CA ILE A 100 2.41 -7.80 3.57
C ILE A 100 2.01 -9.02 2.75
N TYR A 101 2.62 -10.18 3.02
CA TYR A 101 2.34 -11.40 2.24
C TYR A 101 0.85 -11.74 2.22
N VAL A 102 0.19 -11.69 3.37
CA VAL A 102 -1.25 -11.99 3.45
C VAL A 102 -2.08 -10.92 2.74
N ASN A 103 -1.80 -9.64 2.95
CA ASN A 103 -2.55 -8.57 2.30
C ASN A 103 -2.41 -8.64 0.77
N GLN A 104 -1.19 -8.73 0.27
CA GLN A 104 -0.92 -8.71 -1.17
C GLN A 104 -1.36 -10.00 -1.87
N GLU A 105 -1.27 -11.17 -1.22
CA GLU A 105 -1.82 -12.41 -1.77
C GLU A 105 -3.35 -12.35 -1.90
N MET A 106 -4.04 -11.74 -0.93
CA MET A 106 -5.48 -11.51 -1.02
C MET A 106 -5.83 -10.60 -2.19
N VAL A 107 -5.08 -9.51 -2.40
CA VAL A 107 -5.27 -8.56 -3.50
C VAL A 107 -5.09 -9.23 -4.85
N SER A 108 -3.95 -9.91 -5.03
CA SER A 108 -3.64 -10.64 -6.25
C SER A 108 -4.70 -11.68 -6.57
N ARG A 109 -5.05 -12.50 -5.58
CA ARG A 109 -6.09 -13.54 -5.73
C ARG A 109 -7.43 -12.92 -6.10
N LEU A 110 -7.81 -11.82 -5.45
CA LEU A 110 -9.04 -11.10 -5.75
C LEU A 110 -9.05 -10.62 -7.21
N GLY A 111 -7.96 -10.02 -7.69
CA GLY A 111 -7.81 -9.58 -9.09
C GLY A 111 -7.89 -10.74 -10.09
N ALA A 112 -7.14 -11.81 -9.85
CA ALA A 112 -7.09 -12.98 -10.72
C ALA A 112 -8.46 -13.69 -10.81
N VAL A 113 -9.18 -13.76 -9.71
CA VAL A 113 -10.50 -14.42 -9.63
C VAL A 113 -11.59 -13.55 -10.25
N THR A 114 -11.63 -12.26 -9.93
CA THR A 114 -12.73 -11.38 -10.33
C THR A 114 -12.58 -10.83 -11.73
N GLY A 115 -11.36 -10.55 -12.20
CA GLY A 115 -11.13 -9.85 -13.46
C GLY A 115 -11.65 -8.41 -13.47
N VAL A 116 -11.86 -7.81 -12.30
CA VAL A 116 -12.38 -6.45 -12.11
C VAL A 116 -11.49 -5.73 -11.11
N GLY A 117 -11.24 -4.44 -11.31
CA GLY A 117 -10.43 -3.66 -10.37
C GLY A 117 -11.14 -3.35 -9.05
N HIS A 118 -10.33 -2.95 -8.06
CA HIS A 118 -10.75 -2.89 -6.67
C HIS A 118 -11.86 -1.87 -6.42
N ALA A 119 -11.69 -0.66 -6.97
CA ALA A 119 -12.64 0.44 -6.81
C ALA A 119 -14.04 0.05 -7.32
N ARG A 120 -14.12 -0.58 -8.49
CA ARG A 120 -15.40 -1.03 -9.06
C ARG A 120 -16.07 -2.08 -8.19
N LEU A 121 -15.33 -3.05 -7.64
CA LEU A 121 -15.91 -4.02 -6.70
C LEU A 121 -16.47 -3.32 -5.46
N ILE A 122 -15.80 -2.30 -4.92
CA ILE A 122 -16.33 -1.59 -3.76
C ILE A 122 -17.66 -0.90 -4.09
N PHE A 123 -17.74 -0.21 -5.23
CA PHE A 123 -18.97 0.46 -5.68
C PHE A 123 -20.14 -0.52 -5.87
N GLU A 124 -19.88 -1.66 -6.52
CA GLU A 124 -20.92 -2.63 -6.86
C GLU A 124 -21.36 -3.46 -5.65
N ARG A 125 -20.46 -3.72 -4.68
CA ARG A 125 -20.78 -4.53 -3.49
C ARG A 125 -21.28 -3.72 -2.30
N PHE A 126 -20.66 -2.57 -2.01
CA PHE A 126 -21.00 -1.76 -0.82
C PHE A 126 -21.83 -0.52 -1.15
N GLY A 127 -22.04 -0.22 -2.43
CA GLY A 127 -22.84 0.90 -2.90
C GLY A 127 -22.05 2.20 -3.07
N LYS A 128 -22.72 3.20 -3.66
CA LYS A 128 -22.11 4.46 -4.12
C LYS A 128 -21.40 5.26 -3.02
N PHE A 129 -21.92 5.22 -1.80
CA PHE A 129 -21.35 5.97 -0.68
C PHE A 129 -19.94 5.47 -0.32
N TRP A 130 -19.80 4.17 -0.04
CA TRP A 130 -18.52 3.55 0.31
C TRP A 130 -17.54 3.52 -0.86
N GLY A 131 -18.07 3.34 -2.07
CA GLY A 131 -17.28 3.51 -3.28
C GLY A 131 -16.68 4.91 -3.39
N ALA A 132 -17.51 5.96 -3.26
CA ALA A 132 -17.05 7.35 -3.36
C ALA A 132 -16.06 7.69 -2.25
N PHE A 133 -16.33 7.27 -1.02
CA PHE A 133 -15.42 7.41 0.12
C PHE A 133 -14.04 6.82 -0.20
N SER A 134 -14.00 5.56 -0.61
CA SER A 134 -12.75 4.87 -0.92
C SER A 134 -12.00 5.49 -2.11
N LEU A 135 -12.71 5.99 -3.12
CA LEU A 135 -12.10 6.65 -4.28
C LEU A 135 -11.51 8.03 -3.91
N ILE A 136 -12.23 8.83 -3.13
CA ILE A 136 -11.77 10.15 -2.69
C ILE A 136 -10.52 10.00 -1.81
N ASP A 137 -10.57 9.06 -0.85
CA ASP A 137 -9.43 8.76 0.02
C ASP A 137 -8.19 8.37 -0.79
N LEU A 138 -8.36 7.50 -1.79
CA LEU A 138 -7.27 7.08 -2.68
C LEU A 138 -6.71 8.25 -3.50
N VAL A 139 -7.57 9.09 -4.09
CA VAL A 139 -7.14 10.24 -4.92
C VAL A 139 -6.35 11.24 -4.06
N LEU A 140 -6.84 11.55 -2.86
CA LEU A 140 -6.19 12.47 -1.94
C LEU A 140 -4.82 11.95 -1.49
N LEU A 141 -4.77 10.71 -0.99
CA LEU A 141 -3.53 10.12 -0.48
C LEU A 141 -2.51 9.94 -1.60
N ASN A 142 -2.93 9.44 -2.77
CA ASN A 142 -2.03 9.25 -3.90
C ASN A 142 -1.52 10.58 -4.45
N GLY A 143 -2.36 11.62 -4.52
CA GLY A 143 -1.91 12.96 -4.93
C GLY A 143 -0.79 13.47 -4.03
N LEU A 144 -0.95 13.33 -2.71
CA LEU A 144 0.07 13.69 -1.73
C LEU A 144 1.32 12.79 -1.81
N THR A 145 1.16 11.49 -2.03
CA THR A 145 2.27 10.55 -2.20
C THR A 145 3.09 10.89 -3.46
N ILE A 146 2.43 11.26 -4.56
CA ILE A 146 3.16 11.70 -5.77
C ILE A 146 3.95 12.99 -5.49
N VAL A 147 3.44 13.90 -4.64
CA VAL A 147 4.21 15.06 -4.19
C VAL A 147 5.48 14.62 -3.45
N THR A 148 5.42 13.61 -2.57
CA THR A 148 6.62 13.09 -1.90
C THR A 148 7.62 12.47 -2.87
N GLU A 149 7.15 11.78 -3.92
CA GLU A 149 8.03 11.28 -4.98
C GLU A 149 8.78 12.41 -5.69
N PHE A 150 8.09 13.49 -6.03
CA PHE A 150 8.74 14.66 -6.65
C PHE A 150 9.70 15.38 -5.69
N ILE A 151 9.45 15.36 -4.38
CA ILE A 151 10.42 15.86 -3.38
C ILE A 151 11.69 15.02 -3.40
N GLY A 152 11.59 13.69 -3.44
CA GLY A 152 12.74 12.81 -3.56
C GLY A 152 13.55 13.06 -4.85
N ILE A 153 12.86 13.34 -5.96
CA ILE A 153 13.50 13.77 -7.22
C ILE A 153 14.29 15.06 -7.02
N VAL A 154 13.74 16.06 -6.30
CA VAL A 154 14.46 17.31 -6.01
C VAL A 154 15.77 17.05 -5.26
N PHE A 155 15.79 16.17 -4.26
CA PHE A 155 17.01 15.84 -3.52
C PHE A 155 18.10 15.25 -4.44
N ALA A 156 17.73 14.33 -5.33
CA ALA A 156 18.67 13.78 -6.31
C ALA A 156 19.16 14.86 -7.29
N LEU A 157 18.28 15.71 -7.81
CA LEU A 157 18.65 16.80 -8.73
C LEU A 157 19.60 17.81 -8.08
N GLN A 158 19.33 18.21 -6.83
CA GLN A 158 20.18 19.13 -6.08
C GLN A 158 21.58 18.55 -5.87
N TYR A 159 21.68 17.27 -5.54
CA TYR A 159 22.98 16.59 -5.41
C TYR A 159 23.78 16.60 -6.72
N PHE A 160 23.12 16.39 -7.87
CA PHE A 160 23.77 16.48 -9.19
C PHE A 160 24.01 17.92 -9.66
N GLY A 161 23.64 18.94 -8.89
CA GLY A 161 23.73 20.34 -9.30
C GLY A 161 22.80 20.70 -10.47
N LEU A 162 21.74 19.92 -10.69
CA LEU A 162 20.78 20.13 -11.76
C LEU A 162 19.68 21.13 -11.33
N PRO A 163 19.19 21.98 -12.25
CA PRO A 163 18.15 22.94 -11.92
C PRO A 163 16.82 22.24 -11.62
N ARG A 164 16.18 22.64 -10.52
CA ARG A 164 14.92 22.06 -9.99
C ARG A 164 13.82 21.99 -11.04
N VAL A 165 13.40 23.13 -11.60
CA VAL A 165 12.23 23.19 -12.49
C VAL A 165 12.40 22.36 -13.77
N PRO A 166 13.49 22.50 -14.56
CA PRO A 166 13.71 21.66 -15.73
C PRO A 166 13.79 20.18 -15.39
N GLY A 167 14.47 19.81 -14.29
CA GLY A 167 14.58 18.42 -13.86
C GLY A 167 13.22 17.79 -13.53
N LEU A 168 12.34 18.51 -12.82
CA LEU A 168 10.98 18.03 -12.52
C LEU A 168 10.12 17.90 -13.78
N ILE A 169 10.25 18.82 -14.75
CA ILE A 169 9.55 18.71 -16.04
C ILE A 169 10.02 17.47 -16.80
N VAL A 170 11.32 17.24 -16.87
CA VAL A 170 11.88 16.05 -17.52
C VAL A 170 11.40 14.77 -16.84
N ALA A 171 11.43 14.72 -15.51
CA ALA A 171 10.93 13.56 -14.76
C ALA A 171 9.44 13.31 -15.01
N ALA A 172 8.60 14.35 -14.95
CA ALA A 172 7.17 14.24 -15.24
C ALA A 172 6.90 13.74 -16.67
N VAL A 173 7.58 14.29 -17.67
CA VAL A 173 7.47 13.86 -19.07
C VAL A 173 7.94 12.42 -19.24
N LEU A 174 9.04 12.03 -18.60
CA LEU A 174 9.58 10.68 -18.66
C LEU A 174 8.60 9.65 -18.09
N ILE A 175 8.02 9.93 -16.91
CA ILE A 175 7.03 9.06 -16.27
C ILE A 175 5.79 8.91 -17.17
N VAL A 176 5.24 10.04 -17.66
CA VAL A 176 4.08 10.04 -18.56
C VAL A 176 4.37 9.28 -19.85
N ALA A 177 5.53 9.49 -20.47
CA ALA A 177 5.92 8.81 -21.69
C ALA A 177 6.10 7.30 -21.49
N ALA A 178 6.69 6.87 -20.36
CA ALA A 178 6.93 5.47 -20.06
C ALA A 178 5.64 4.66 -19.89
N VAL A 179 4.61 5.26 -19.31
CA VAL A 179 3.28 4.65 -19.17
C VAL A 179 2.46 4.73 -20.45
N SER A 180 2.57 5.84 -21.19
CA SER A 180 1.74 6.15 -22.36
C SER A 180 2.17 5.45 -23.66
N THR A 181 2.83 4.31 -23.57
CA THR A 181 3.38 3.60 -24.75
C THR A 181 2.33 2.80 -25.55
N GLY A 182 1.14 2.58 -24.98
CA GLY A 182 0.09 1.73 -25.54
C GLY A 182 0.47 0.25 -25.65
N SER A 183 1.47 -0.18 -24.87
CA SER A 183 1.90 -1.57 -24.80
C SER A 183 2.25 -1.91 -23.36
N PHE A 184 1.42 -2.74 -22.73
CA PHE A 184 1.66 -3.28 -21.39
C PHE A 184 3.07 -3.85 -21.24
N LYS A 185 3.53 -4.63 -22.23
CA LYS A 185 4.88 -5.23 -22.22
C LYS A 185 6.00 -4.21 -22.20
N ARG A 186 5.84 -3.04 -22.84
CA ARG A 186 6.85 -1.97 -22.82
C ARG A 186 6.90 -1.30 -21.46
N PHE A 187 5.74 -0.97 -20.91
CA PHE A 187 5.65 -0.44 -19.56
C PHE A 187 6.22 -1.41 -18.52
N GLU A 188 5.84 -2.69 -18.57
CA GLU A 188 6.34 -3.68 -17.61
C GLU A 188 7.86 -3.85 -17.72
N ARG A 189 8.44 -3.78 -18.93
CA ARG A 189 9.90 -3.79 -19.09
C ARG A 189 10.56 -2.56 -18.49
N PHE A 190 9.97 -1.38 -18.67
CA PHE A 190 10.44 -0.16 -18.04
C PHE A 190 10.40 -0.29 -16.51
N ALA A 191 9.28 -0.74 -15.94
CA ALA A 191 9.17 -0.97 -14.50
C ALA A 191 10.16 -2.03 -14.00
N MET A 192 10.41 -3.10 -14.76
CA MET A 192 11.41 -4.12 -14.42
C MET A 192 12.85 -3.57 -14.43
N VAL A 193 13.17 -2.61 -15.31
CA VAL A 193 14.47 -1.92 -15.25
C VAL A 193 14.62 -1.18 -13.94
N LEU A 194 13.58 -0.49 -13.47
CA LEU A 194 13.59 0.19 -12.18
C LEU A 194 13.65 -0.80 -11.01
N VAL A 195 12.93 -1.92 -11.08
CA VAL A 195 13.03 -3.03 -10.11
C VAL A 195 14.47 -3.53 -9.95
N PHE A 196 15.24 -3.62 -11.04
CA PHE A 196 16.66 -3.97 -10.94
C PHE A 196 17.54 -2.78 -10.53
N GLY A 197 17.12 -1.55 -10.84
CA GLY A 197 17.73 -0.31 -10.38
C GLY A 197 17.77 -0.21 -8.86
N SER A 198 16.72 -0.66 -8.17
CA SER A 198 16.66 -0.66 -6.70
C SER A 198 17.77 -1.50 -6.04
N LEU A 199 18.38 -2.45 -6.76
CA LEU A 199 19.54 -3.22 -6.27
C LEU A 199 20.80 -2.36 -6.07
N LEU A 200 20.81 -1.12 -6.58
CA LEU A 200 21.89 -0.15 -6.35
C LEU A 200 22.09 0.19 -4.85
N LEU A 201 21.08 -0.06 -4.00
CA LEU A 201 21.24 0.05 -2.55
C LEU A 201 22.24 -0.96 -1.96
N ILE A 202 22.46 -2.11 -2.62
CA ILE A 202 23.38 -3.15 -2.14
C ILE A 202 24.83 -2.65 -2.18
N PRO A 203 25.36 -2.09 -3.30
CA PRO A 203 26.67 -1.45 -3.31
C PRO A 203 26.86 -0.38 -2.24
N VAL A 204 25.84 0.44 -1.96
CA VAL A 204 25.90 1.48 -0.91
C VAL A 204 26.07 0.84 0.47
N LEU A 205 25.27 -0.18 0.76
CA LEU A 205 25.37 -0.98 1.99
C LEU A 205 26.77 -1.59 2.15
N LEU A 206 27.28 -2.21 1.08
CA LEU A 206 28.60 -2.84 1.08
C LEU A 206 29.72 -1.82 1.28
N ALA A 207 29.63 -0.63 0.71
CA ALA A 207 30.65 0.41 0.88
C ALA A 207 30.79 0.88 2.34
N ILE A 208 29.69 0.92 3.09
CA ILE A 208 29.64 1.41 4.47
C ILE A 208 30.07 0.32 5.47
N HIS A 209 29.98 -0.96 5.10
CA HIS A 209 30.35 -2.10 5.93
C HIS A 209 29.68 -2.11 7.32
N PRO A 210 28.33 -2.02 7.41
CA PRO A 210 27.68 -2.08 8.71
C PRO A 210 27.90 -3.44 9.39
N PRO A 211 28.02 -3.48 10.73
CA PRO A 211 28.27 -4.70 11.48
C PRO A 211 27.11 -5.69 11.34
N ILE A 212 27.33 -6.78 10.60
CA ILE A 212 26.30 -7.79 10.30
C ILE A 212 25.71 -8.40 11.57
N GLY A 213 26.51 -8.55 12.63
CA GLY A 213 26.04 -9.04 13.93
C GLY A 213 24.96 -8.14 14.54
N GLU A 214 25.10 -6.82 14.44
CA GLU A 214 24.10 -5.87 14.94
C GLU A 214 22.84 -5.84 14.06
N ILE A 215 22.99 -5.98 12.74
CA ILE A 215 21.84 -6.11 11.82
C ILE A 215 21.03 -7.37 12.17
N ALA A 216 21.71 -8.50 12.31
CA ALA A 216 21.06 -9.77 12.65
C ALA A 216 20.39 -9.70 14.03
N HIS A 217 21.05 -9.10 15.02
CA HIS A 217 20.47 -8.87 16.34
C HIS A 217 19.23 -7.95 16.25
N GLY A 218 19.33 -6.82 15.57
CA GLY A 218 18.24 -5.87 15.40
C GLY A 218 17.04 -6.42 14.65
N LEU A 219 17.24 -7.37 13.72
CA LEU A 219 16.16 -8.05 12.99
C LEU A 219 15.42 -9.08 13.86
N LEU A 220 16.13 -9.80 14.73
CA LEU A 220 15.60 -10.96 15.44
C LEU A 220 15.15 -10.65 16.86
N VAL A 221 15.72 -9.63 17.49
CA VAL A 221 15.45 -9.27 18.88
C VAL A 221 14.69 -7.94 18.89
N PRO A 222 13.39 -7.94 19.23
CA PRO A 222 12.64 -6.70 19.41
C PRO A 222 13.28 -5.84 20.49
N GLN A 223 13.66 -4.62 20.11
CA GLN A 223 14.24 -3.64 21.00
C GLN A 223 13.45 -2.35 20.92
N TRP A 224 13.36 -1.66 22.05
CA TRP A 224 12.89 -0.29 22.10
C TRP A 224 14.09 0.64 22.30
N PRO A 225 14.23 1.72 21.52
CA PRO A 225 15.29 2.69 21.71
C PRO A 225 15.28 3.25 23.14
N ALA A 226 16.41 3.16 23.85
CA ALA A 226 16.52 3.65 25.22
C ALA A 226 16.44 5.18 25.26
N HIS A 227 15.87 5.73 26.34
CA HIS A 227 15.77 7.19 26.58
C HIS A 227 15.15 8.00 25.44
N SER A 228 14.32 7.37 24.62
CA SER A 228 13.65 7.99 23.47
C SER A 228 12.20 8.29 23.79
N ASP A 229 11.69 9.41 23.27
CA ASP A 229 10.27 9.76 23.35
C ASP A 229 9.42 8.66 22.68
N MET A 230 8.47 8.11 23.44
CA MET A 230 7.63 7.01 22.98
C MET A 230 6.73 7.47 21.82
N ALA A 231 6.29 8.73 21.83
CA ALA A 231 5.47 9.28 20.76
C ALA A 231 6.25 9.31 19.44
N ALA A 232 7.45 9.89 19.43
CA ALA A 232 8.30 9.95 18.24
C ALA A 232 8.65 8.57 17.67
N VAL A 233 9.06 7.62 18.52
CA VAL A 233 9.38 6.24 18.06
C VAL A 233 8.13 5.56 17.51
N MET A 234 6.97 5.73 18.15
CA MET A 234 5.72 5.13 17.69
C MET A 234 5.25 5.74 16.36
N LEU A 235 5.34 7.06 16.19
CA LEU A 235 5.06 7.73 14.91
C LEU A 235 5.92 7.15 13.79
N LEU A 236 7.21 6.92 14.06
CA LEU A 236 8.10 6.31 13.09
C LEU A 236 7.76 4.85 12.80
N VAL A 237 7.45 4.03 13.81
CA VAL A 237 6.98 2.64 13.61
C VAL A 237 5.71 2.62 12.76
N ILE A 238 4.79 3.56 13.00
CA ILE A 238 3.57 3.69 12.22
C ILE A 238 3.88 4.16 10.80
N GLY A 239 4.87 5.04 10.62
CA GLY A 239 5.42 5.40 9.32
C GLY A 239 5.95 4.17 8.57
N ILE A 240 6.77 3.35 9.21
CA ILE A 240 7.30 2.09 8.65
C ILE A 240 6.14 1.19 8.23
N VAL A 241 5.13 0.98 9.08
CA VAL A 241 3.95 0.17 8.76
C VAL A 241 3.18 0.79 7.58
N GLY A 242 3.03 2.12 7.57
CA GLY A 242 2.30 2.91 6.58
C GLY A 242 2.91 2.82 5.19
N THR A 243 4.24 2.95 5.09
CA THR A 243 4.99 2.84 3.83
C THR A 243 5.15 1.40 3.36
N THR A 244 4.71 0.41 4.15
CA THR A 244 4.87 -1.02 3.82
C THR A 244 3.54 -1.68 3.42
N VAL A 245 2.41 -1.07 3.79
CA VAL A 245 1.06 -1.52 3.42
C VAL A 245 0.26 -0.30 3.00
N ALA A 246 0.63 0.29 1.87
CA ALA A 246 -0.02 1.50 1.41
C ALA A 246 -1.35 1.17 0.70
N PRO A 247 -2.44 1.96 0.91
CA PRO A 247 -3.72 1.74 0.23
C PRO A 247 -3.60 1.62 -1.29
N TRP A 248 -2.74 2.42 -1.91
CA TRP A 248 -2.55 2.42 -3.37
C TRP A 248 -2.07 1.06 -3.90
N GLN A 249 -1.30 0.29 -3.12
CA GLN A 249 -0.81 -1.03 -3.53
C GLN A 249 -1.97 -1.97 -3.82
N LEU A 250 -3.02 -1.92 -2.99
CA LEU A 250 -4.19 -2.80 -3.13
C LEU A 250 -4.94 -2.52 -4.45
N PHE A 251 -5.10 -1.24 -4.80
CA PHE A 251 -5.76 -0.84 -6.04
C PHE A 251 -4.87 -1.09 -7.26
N PHE A 252 -3.59 -0.76 -7.16
CA PHE A 252 -2.62 -0.96 -8.22
C PHE A 252 -2.45 -2.44 -8.56
N GLN A 253 -2.04 -3.28 -7.60
CA GLN A 253 -1.74 -4.68 -7.86
C GLN A 253 -2.98 -5.41 -8.36
N GLN A 254 -4.17 -5.15 -7.81
CA GLN A 254 -5.38 -5.78 -8.32
C GLN A 254 -5.64 -5.42 -9.79
N SER A 255 -5.60 -4.12 -10.12
CA SER A 255 -5.85 -3.65 -11.49
C SER A 255 -4.76 -4.12 -12.45
N TYR A 256 -3.52 -4.17 -11.99
CA TYR A 256 -2.37 -4.67 -12.73
C TYR A 256 -2.48 -6.17 -13.03
N VAL A 257 -2.89 -6.98 -12.06
CA VAL A 257 -3.14 -8.42 -12.24
C VAL A 257 -4.25 -8.65 -13.27
N VAL A 258 -5.30 -7.82 -13.25
CA VAL A 258 -6.40 -7.85 -14.22
C VAL A 258 -5.91 -7.42 -15.63
N ASP A 259 -5.13 -6.35 -15.74
CA ASP A 259 -4.62 -5.84 -17.02
C ASP A 259 -3.53 -6.76 -17.62
N LYS A 260 -2.76 -7.45 -16.77
CA LYS A 260 -1.86 -8.54 -17.16
C LYS A 260 -2.61 -9.82 -17.55
N ARG A 261 -3.92 -9.89 -17.26
CA ARG A 261 -4.83 -11.01 -17.58
C ARG A 261 -4.48 -12.30 -16.84
N ILE A 262 -3.93 -12.18 -15.63
CA ILE A 262 -3.63 -13.32 -14.77
C ILE A 262 -4.94 -13.97 -14.31
N THR A 263 -4.97 -15.30 -14.29
CA THR A 263 -6.13 -16.09 -13.88
C THR A 263 -5.78 -17.01 -12.69
N PRO A 264 -6.77 -17.60 -11.99
CA PRO A 264 -6.50 -18.41 -10.81
C PRO A 264 -5.65 -19.66 -11.09
N ALA A 265 -5.59 -20.12 -12.35
CA ALA A 265 -4.69 -21.17 -12.81
C ALA A 265 -3.20 -20.86 -12.56
N PHE A 266 -2.85 -19.58 -12.47
CA PHE A 266 -1.50 -19.07 -12.31
C PHE A 266 -1.20 -18.49 -10.92
N ASN A 267 -2.15 -18.54 -9.99
CA ASN A 267 -2.01 -17.97 -8.65
C ASN A 267 -0.77 -18.47 -7.90
N GLY A 268 -0.35 -19.73 -8.13
CA GLY A 268 0.88 -20.27 -7.54
C GLY A 268 2.16 -19.59 -8.01
N TYR A 269 2.23 -19.13 -9.26
CA TYR A 269 3.38 -18.39 -9.77
C TYR A 269 3.35 -16.94 -9.33
N GLU A 270 2.17 -16.35 -9.21
CA GLU A 270 2.03 -15.00 -8.66
C GLU A 270 2.48 -14.97 -7.19
N LYS A 271 2.17 -15.99 -6.38
CA LYS A 271 2.73 -16.09 -5.02
C LYS A 271 4.25 -16.11 -4.99
N VAL A 272 4.89 -16.75 -5.97
CA VAL A 272 6.37 -16.75 -6.07
C VAL A 272 6.87 -15.35 -6.45
N ASP A 273 6.23 -14.69 -7.41
CA ASP A 273 6.53 -13.30 -7.79
C ASP A 273 6.37 -12.34 -6.60
N LEU A 274 5.30 -12.48 -5.82
CA LEU A 274 5.08 -11.74 -4.58
C LEU A 274 6.18 -12.01 -3.54
N CYS A 275 6.55 -13.28 -3.30
CA CYS A 275 7.64 -13.61 -2.38
C CYS A 275 8.98 -12.99 -2.80
N LEU A 276 9.28 -12.96 -4.11
CA LEU A 276 10.48 -12.31 -4.63
C LEU A 276 10.42 -10.79 -4.43
N GLY A 277 9.25 -10.18 -4.64
CA GLY A 277 9.01 -8.77 -4.33
C GLY A 277 9.24 -8.44 -2.85
N ILE A 278 8.64 -9.22 -1.95
CA ILE A 278 8.79 -9.05 -0.50
C ILE A 278 10.26 -9.19 -0.07
N LEU A 279 10.98 -10.15 -0.65
CA LEU A 279 12.41 -10.31 -0.38
C LEU A 279 13.19 -9.06 -0.79
N LEU A 280 12.94 -8.53 -1.98
CA LEU A 280 13.66 -7.38 -2.53
C LEU A 280 13.36 -6.09 -1.75
N VAL A 281 12.08 -5.82 -1.42
CA VAL A 281 11.69 -4.63 -0.66
C VAL A 281 12.29 -4.64 0.74
N VAL A 282 12.25 -5.79 1.43
CA VAL A 282 12.83 -5.94 2.77
C VAL A 282 14.34 -5.81 2.75
N ILE A 283 15.03 -6.38 1.76
CA ILE A 283 16.49 -6.16 1.60
C ILE A 283 16.80 -4.67 1.45
N GLY A 284 16.02 -3.93 0.64
CA GLY A 284 16.18 -2.49 0.48
C GLY A 284 15.96 -1.71 1.78
N ALA A 285 14.88 -2.03 2.51
CA ALA A 285 14.56 -1.42 3.80
C ALA A 285 15.65 -1.69 4.86
N VAL A 286 16.10 -2.94 4.98
CA VAL A 286 17.20 -3.33 5.87
C VAL A 286 18.48 -2.62 5.48
N ALA A 287 18.78 -2.52 4.18
CA ALA A 287 19.97 -1.84 3.70
C ALA A 287 19.97 -0.37 4.14
N MET A 288 18.87 0.36 3.90
CA MET A 288 18.72 1.77 4.28
C MET A 288 18.87 2.01 5.77
N MET A 289 18.16 1.23 6.60
CA MET A 289 18.25 1.35 8.05
C MET A 289 19.67 1.02 8.55
N ALA A 290 20.25 -0.09 8.08
CA ALA A 290 21.56 -0.56 8.54
C ALA A 290 22.70 0.37 8.14
N PHE A 291 22.74 0.82 6.89
CA PHE A 291 23.81 1.71 6.46
C PHE A 291 23.67 3.09 7.10
N CYS A 292 22.45 3.60 7.33
CA CYS A 292 22.27 4.87 8.03
C CYS A 292 22.70 4.76 9.50
N ALA A 293 22.37 3.65 10.17
CA ALA A 293 22.83 3.38 11.52
C ALA A 293 24.36 3.43 11.61
N ALA A 294 25.06 2.72 10.72
CA ALA A 294 26.51 2.71 10.69
C ALA A 294 27.11 4.05 10.23
N LEU A 295 26.48 4.73 9.28
CA LEU A 295 26.92 6.04 8.81
C LEU A 295 26.87 7.07 9.93
N PHE A 296 25.83 7.10 10.76
CA PHE A 296 25.68 8.14 11.78
C PHE A 296 26.19 7.72 13.17
N ALA A 297 26.61 6.46 13.36
CA ALA A 297 27.14 5.99 14.63
C ALA A 297 28.30 6.86 15.15
N GLY A 298 28.12 7.42 16.36
CA GLY A 298 29.12 8.27 17.02
C GLY A 298 29.32 9.65 16.40
N ARG A 299 28.42 10.09 15.52
CA ARG A 299 28.49 11.40 14.84
C ARG A 299 27.49 12.41 15.41
N PRO A 300 27.77 13.72 15.35
CA PRO A 300 26.89 14.75 15.92
C PRO A 300 25.51 14.81 15.26
N GLU A 301 25.37 14.32 14.02
CA GLU A 301 24.11 14.28 13.30
C GLU A 301 23.20 13.10 13.72
N PHE A 302 23.68 12.16 14.56
CA PHE A 302 22.86 11.07 15.09
C PHE A 302 21.66 11.62 15.88
N GLY A 303 20.47 11.06 15.69
CA GLY A 303 19.25 11.56 16.34
C GLY A 303 18.62 12.79 15.69
N ASN A 304 19.31 13.45 14.76
CA ASN A 304 18.91 14.73 14.15
C ASN A 304 18.57 14.56 12.67
N PHE A 305 17.75 13.56 12.32
CA PHE A 305 17.25 13.40 10.95
C PHE A 305 16.41 14.61 10.51
N THR A 306 16.70 15.13 9.32
CA THR A 306 15.91 16.16 8.65
C THR A 306 15.17 15.60 7.45
N ASP A 307 15.92 15.03 6.50
CA ASP A 307 15.41 14.49 5.24
C ASP A 307 16.46 13.56 4.57
N THR A 308 16.04 12.89 3.50
CA THR A 308 16.90 11.99 2.72
C THR A 308 18.03 12.72 1.98
N GLY A 309 17.87 14.01 1.64
CA GLY A 309 18.91 14.84 1.03
C GLY A 309 20.08 15.09 1.99
N ALA A 310 19.82 15.26 3.29
CA ALA A 310 20.85 15.35 4.32
C ALA A 310 21.63 14.03 4.47
N VAL A 311 20.95 12.88 4.37
CA VAL A 311 21.60 11.57 4.34
C VAL A 311 22.51 11.43 3.12
N LEU A 312 22.05 11.87 1.95
CA LEU A 312 22.84 11.90 0.72
C LEU A 312 24.09 12.79 0.85
N THR A 313 23.95 13.97 1.46
CA THR A 313 25.06 14.88 1.75
C THR A 313 26.06 14.27 2.74
N ALA A 314 25.56 13.57 3.76
CA ALA A 314 26.40 12.86 4.73
C ALA A 314 27.15 11.69 4.09
N LEU A 315 26.51 10.94 3.18
CA LEU A 315 27.18 9.88 2.42
C LEU A 315 28.36 10.45 1.62
N ASP A 316 28.17 11.58 0.96
CA ASP A 316 29.22 12.23 0.17
C ASP A 316 30.38 12.69 1.07
N LYS A 317 30.05 13.35 2.18
CA LYS A 317 31.02 13.86 3.16
C LYS A 317 31.88 12.75 3.80
N TYR A 318 31.27 11.61 4.13
CA TYR A 318 31.88 10.64 5.04
C TYR A 318 32.30 9.31 4.41
N VAL A 319 31.72 8.94 3.27
CA VAL A 319 32.03 7.69 2.55
C VAL A 319 32.65 8.02 1.20
N GLY A 320 32.09 9.03 0.52
CA GLY A 320 32.62 9.59 -0.71
C GLY A 320 31.59 9.67 -1.83
N PRO A 321 31.96 10.34 -2.94
CA PRO A 321 31.02 10.71 -4.00
C PRO A 321 30.46 9.52 -4.77
N TYR A 322 31.17 8.39 -4.82
CA TYR A 322 30.68 7.19 -5.50
C TYR A 322 29.44 6.60 -4.80
N SER A 323 29.50 6.42 -3.48
CA SER A 323 28.38 5.89 -2.70
C SER A 323 27.19 6.84 -2.70
N ALA A 324 27.45 8.14 -2.57
CA ALA A 324 26.42 9.17 -2.64
C ALA A 324 25.77 9.22 -4.04
N THR A 325 26.54 9.16 -5.12
CA THR A 325 26.00 9.10 -6.49
C THR A 325 25.11 7.87 -6.70
N ILE A 326 25.55 6.69 -6.25
CA ILE A 326 24.74 5.46 -6.35
C ILE A 326 23.44 5.60 -5.55
N PHE A 327 23.51 6.16 -4.33
CA PHE A 327 22.33 6.39 -3.50
C PHE A 327 21.37 7.41 -4.14
N ALA A 328 21.87 8.49 -4.75
CA ALA A 328 21.07 9.48 -5.46
C ALA A 328 20.36 8.86 -6.68
N ILE A 329 21.03 7.97 -7.43
CA ILE A 329 20.41 7.24 -8.54
C ILE A 329 19.35 6.26 -8.02
N ALA A 330 19.62 5.54 -6.93
CA ALA A 330 18.65 4.64 -6.32
C ALA A 330 17.41 5.38 -5.80
N LEU A 331 17.59 6.57 -5.22
CA LEU A 331 16.49 7.45 -4.81
C LEU A 331 15.68 7.92 -6.03
N LEU A 332 16.36 8.36 -7.10
CA LEU A 332 15.68 8.77 -8.34
C LEU A 332 14.87 7.62 -8.94
N ASP A 333 15.46 6.42 -8.99
CA ASP A 333 14.83 5.19 -9.46
C ASP A 333 13.55 4.86 -8.67
N ALA A 334 13.64 4.85 -7.34
CA ALA A 334 12.52 4.69 -6.41
C ALA A 334 11.39 5.70 -6.67
N CYS A 335 11.74 6.98 -6.83
CA CYS A 335 10.76 8.02 -7.09
C CYS A 335 10.03 7.84 -8.43
N LEU A 336 10.73 7.36 -9.46
CA LEU A 336 10.14 7.14 -10.79
C LEU A 336 9.17 5.95 -10.78
N ILE A 337 9.54 4.83 -10.13
CA ILE A 337 8.65 3.66 -10.04
C ILE A 337 7.46 3.93 -9.12
N GLY A 338 7.69 4.58 -7.97
CA GLY A 338 6.65 4.99 -7.03
C GLY A 338 5.66 5.93 -7.69
N ALA A 339 6.14 7.03 -8.29
CA ALA A 339 5.27 7.99 -8.97
C ALA A 339 4.46 7.32 -10.08
N ALA A 340 5.07 6.40 -10.84
CA ALA A 340 4.37 5.69 -11.90
C ALA A 340 3.28 4.74 -11.37
N ALA A 341 3.56 3.95 -10.34
CA ALA A 341 2.63 2.98 -9.77
C ALA A 341 1.47 3.66 -9.02
N VAL A 342 1.79 4.67 -8.20
CA VAL A 342 0.80 5.43 -7.40
C VAL A 342 -0.18 6.19 -8.31
N SER A 343 0.31 6.86 -9.36
CA SER A 343 -0.56 7.57 -10.31
C SER A 343 -1.37 6.61 -11.20
N LEU A 344 -0.82 5.43 -11.54
CA LEU A 344 -1.55 4.38 -12.24
C LEU A 344 -2.69 3.84 -11.39
N SER A 345 -2.45 3.58 -10.09
CA SER A 345 -3.47 3.15 -9.13
C SER A 345 -4.70 4.06 -9.18
N THR A 346 -4.49 5.37 -9.11
CA THR A 346 -5.58 6.35 -9.13
C THR A 346 -6.28 6.38 -10.49
N SER A 347 -5.51 6.31 -11.58
CA SER A 347 -6.06 6.33 -12.94
C SER A 347 -6.92 5.10 -13.22
N TYR A 348 -6.49 3.92 -12.77
CA TYR A 348 -7.30 2.70 -12.80
C TYR A 348 -8.57 2.85 -12.00
N ALA A 349 -8.47 3.29 -10.74
CA ALA A 349 -9.63 3.44 -9.86
C ALA A 349 -10.67 4.43 -10.41
N ILE A 350 -10.24 5.59 -10.93
CA ILE A 350 -11.13 6.57 -11.56
C ILE A 350 -11.78 5.95 -12.81
N ALA A 351 -11.00 5.28 -13.65
CA ALA A 351 -11.51 4.73 -14.90
C ALA A 351 -12.50 3.58 -14.68
N ASP A 352 -12.25 2.74 -13.68
CA ASP A 352 -13.13 1.68 -13.20
C ASP A 352 -14.50 2.22 -12.78
N VAL A 353 -14.50 3.29 -12.00
CA VAL A 353 -15.71 3.88 -11.43
C VAL A 353 -16.51 4.64 -12.48
N LEU A 354 -15.82 5.41 -13.34
CA LEU A 354 -16.45 6.12 -14.46
C LEU A 354 -16.83 5.19 -15.62
N ARG A 355 -16.46 3.91 -15.56
CA ARG A 355 -16.69 2.90 -16.60
C ARG A 355 -16.15 3.35 -17.97
N VAL A 356 -15.05 4.08 -17.96
CA VAL A 356 -14.35 4.50 -19.19
C VAL A 356 -13.31 3.44 -19.57
N ARG A 357 -13.01 3.36 -20.87
CA ARG A 357 -11.99 2.44 -21.39
C ARG A 357 -10.65 2.77 -20.75
N HIS A 358 -10.02 1.77 -20.18
CA HIS A 358 -8.68 1.83 -19.61
C HIS A 358 -7.98 0.49 -19.80
N SER A 359 -6.65 0.55 -19.89
CA SER A 359 -5.71 -0.58 -19.97
C SER A 359 -4.39 -0.04 -20.53
N LEU A 360 -3.26 -0.55 -20.06
CA LEU A 360 -1.94 -0.26 -20.64
C LEU A 360 -1.73 -0.91 -22.01
N HIS A 361 -2.59 -1.85 -22.41
CA HIS A 361 -2.64 -2.37 -23.77
C HIS A 361 -3.29 -1.37 -24.75
N ARG A 362 -4.00 -0.36 -24.26
CA ARG A 362 -4.66 0.65 -25.10
C ARG A 362 -3.73 1.81 -25.38
N LYS A 363 -3.74 2.29 -26.63
CA LYS A 363 -3.08 3.55 -27.01
C LYS A 363 -3.77 4.73 -26.33
N VAL A 364 -3.03 5.82 -26.15
CA VAL A 364 -3.52 7.07 -25.55
C VAL A 364 -4.82 7.55 -26.19
N THR A 365 -4.93 7.45 -27.52
CA THR A 365 -6.11 7.88 -28.29
C THR A 365 -7.38 7.08 -28.01
N ASP A 366 -7.28 5.85 -27.49
CA ASP A 366 -8.43 4.97 -27.22
C ASP A 366 -8.82 4.95 -25.72
N ALA A 367 -7.92 5.40 -24.84
CA ALA A 367 -8.15 5.49 -23.40
C ALA A 367 -7.79 6.89 -22.86
N ILE A 368 -8.25 7.95 -23.53
CA ILE A 368 -7.88 9.35 -23.23
C ILE A 368 -8.14 9.68 -21.76
N GLY A 369 -9.31 9.33 -21.21
CA GLY A 369 -9.64 9.62 -19.82
C GLY A 369 -8.66 9.01 -18.80
N PHE A 370 -8.18 7.80 -19.06
CA PHE A 370 -7.20 7.12 -18.21
C PHE A 370 -5.84 7.84 -18.22
N TYR A 371 -5.31 8.14 -19.40
CA TYR A 371 -4.01 8.81 -19.53
C TYR A 371 -4.05 10.30 -19.15
N VAL A 372 -5.19 10.97 -19.31
CA VAL A 372 -5.39 12.35 -18.85
C VAL A 372 -5.43 12.41 -17.33
N ALA A 373 -6.18 11.53 -16.66
CA ALA A 373 -6.18 11.46 -15.19
C ALA A 373 -4.75 11.21 -14.66
N TYR A 374 -4.04 10.29 -15.31
CA TYR A 374 -2.64 9.98 -15.01
C TYR A 374 -1.72 11.21 -15.13
N GLY A 375 -1.75 11.88 -16.29
CA GLY A 375 -0.94 13.06 -16.55
C GLY A 375 -1.26 14.24 -15.62
N ILE A 376 -2.54 14.49 -15.35
CA ILE A 376 -2.98 15.58 -14.46
C ILE A 376 -2.37 15.40 -13.06
N LEU A 377 -2.43 14.20 -12.48
CA LEU A 377 -1.87 13.94 -11.15
C LEU A 377 -0.36 14.23 -11.11
N ILE A 378 0.37 13.76 -12.11
CA ILE A 378 1.83 13.95 -12.21
C ILE A 378 2.19 15.41 -12.39
N PHE A 379 1.58 16.11 -13.35
CA PHE A 379 1.91 17.51 -13.64
C PHE A 379 1.48 18.46 -12.52
N ILE A 380 0.37 18.19 -11.83
CA ILE A 380 -0.03 18.96 -10.64
C ILE A 380 1.00 18.79 -9.52
N ALA A 381 1.40 17.56 -9.21
CA ALA A 381 2.39 17.30 -8.18
C ALA A 381 3.75 17.91 -8.52
N ALA A 382 4.22 17.72 -9.76
CA ALA A 382 5.47 18.33 -10.25
C ALA A 382 5.42 19.86 -10.18
N GLY A 383 4.28 20.47 -10.55
CA GLY A 383 4.08 21.91 -10.45
C GLY A 383 4.08 22.41 -9.01
N LEU A 384 3.38 21.71 -8.10
CA LEU A 384 3.36 22.06 -6.68
C LEU A 384 4.79 22.02 -6.09
N VAL A 385 5.54 20.96 -6.37
CA VAL A 385 6.93 20.84 -5.92
C VAL A 385 7.85 21.84 -6.63
N ALA A 386 7.60 22.23 -7.87
CA ALA A 386 8.43 23.23 -8.55
C ALA A 386 8.39 24.61 -7.87
N PHE A 387 7.24 25.00 -7.28
CA PHE A 387 7.03 26.33 -6.70
C PHE A 387 6.95 26.37 -5.17
N ALA A 388 6.96 25.22 -4.50
CA ALA A 388 6.93 25.15 -3.03
C ALA A 388 8.28 25.51 -2.39
N SER A 389 8.24 26.18 -1.24
CA SER A 389 9.42 26.38 -0.38
C SER A 389 9.85 25.07 0.29
N ASP A 390 11.11 24.95 0.68
CA ASP A 390 11.64 23.72 1.27
C ASP A 390 10.97 23.39 2.62
N ALA A 391 10.59 24.41 3.41
CA ALA A 391 9.80 24.23 4.62
C ALA A 391 8.42 23.61 4.33
N LEU A 392 7.78 24.01 3.24
CA LEU A 392 6.47 23.47 2.84
C LEU A 392 6.61 22.02 2.33
N LEU A 393 7.72 21.67 1.67
CA LEU A 393 8.01 20.30 1.29
C LEU A 393 8.11 19.37 2.50
N GLY A 394 8.84 19.77 3.55
CA GLY A 394 8.94 19.01 4.79
C GLY A 394 7.57 18.78 5.45
N LEU A 395 6.72 19.81 5.49
CA LEU A 395 5.35 19.70 6.00
C LEU A 395 4.51 18.70 5.19
N PHE A 396 4.64 18.71 3.86
CA PHE A 396 3.94 17.75 3.01
C PHE A 396 4.35 16.32 3.36
N VAL A 397 5.64 16.01 3.42
CA VAL A 397 6.15 14.66 3.72
C VAL A 397 5.58 14.14 5.05
N SER A 398 5.66 14.93 6.12
CA SER A 398 5.13 14.53 7.42
C SER A 398 3.61 14.36 7.42
N ALA A 399 2.88 15.23 6.72
CA ALA A 399 1.43 15.13 6.59
C ALA A 399 1.01 13.87 5.79
N VAL A 400 1.75 13.52 4.74
CA VAL A 400 1.49 12.30 3.94
C VAL A 400 1.67 11.06 4.80
N GLN A 401 2.76 10.97 5.56
CA GLN A 401 3.03 9.82 6.42
C GLN A 401 1.94 9.64 7.48
N ALA A 402 1.50 10.74 8.11
CA ALA A 402 0.41 10.70 9.08
C ALA A 402 -0.94 10.33 8.43
N LEU A 403 -1.23 10.83 7.23
CA LEU A 403 -2.47 10.50 6.55
C LEU A 403 -2.48 9.05 6.06
N ALA A 404 -1.34 8.55 5.55
CA ALA A 404 -1.18 7.17 5.12
C ALA A 404 -1.49 6.20 6.27
N GLY A 405 -0.91 6.41 7.46
CA GLY A 405 -1.17 5.59 8.63
C GLY A 405 -2.64 5.61 9.08
N VAL A 406 -3.32 6.75 8.92
CA VAL A 406 -4.75 6.88 9.29
C VAL A 406 -5.70 6.19 8.32
N LEU A 407 -5.41 6.25 7.01
CA LEU A 407 -6.29 5.71 5.98
C LEU A 407 -6.08 4.22 5.73
N LEU A 408 -4.94 3.66 6.14
CA LEU A 408 -4.55 2.26 5.91
C LEU A 408 -5.58 1.21 6.38
N PRO A 409 -6.19 1.32 7.59
CA PRO A 409 -7.15 0.32 8.05
C PRO A 409 -8.37 0.21 7.14
N SER A 410 -8.80 1.31 6.51
CA SER A 410 -10.03 1.35 5.72
C SER A 410 -9.93 0.49 4.47
N ALA A 411 -8.82 0.61 3.74
CA ALA A 411 -8.58 -0.13 2.50
C ALA A 411 -8.46 -1.65 2.79
N THR A 412 -7.77 -2.01 3.87
CA THR A 412 -7.60 -3.41 4.28
C THR A 412 -8.92 -4.06 4.73
N VAL A 413 -9.82 -3.29 5.36
CA VAL A 413 -11.15 -3.78 5.73
C VAL A 413 -11.99 -4.14 4.50
N PHE A 414 -12.03 -3.28 3.47
CA PHE A 414 -12.77 -3.57 2.24
C PHE A 414 -12.22 -4.81 1.53
N LEU A 415 -10.90 -4.95 1.48
CA LEU A 415 -10.24 -6.13 0.93
C LEU A 415 -10.66 -7.41 1.66
N LEU A 416 -10.62 -7.41 3.00
CA LEU A 416 -11.02 -8.57 3.79
C LEU A 416 -12.49 -8.93 3.58
N LEU A 417 -13.38 -7.94 3.49
CA LEU A 417 -14.81 -8.16 3.26
C LEU A 417 -15.06 -8.74 1.86
N LEU A 418 -14.38 -8.24 0.83
CA LEU A 418 -14.47 -8.78 -0.54
C LEU A 418 -13.91 -10.20 -0.63
N CYS A 419 -12.79 -10.48 0.04
CA CYS A 419 -12.19 -11.83 0.07
C CYS A 419 -12.99 -12.85 0.89
N ASN A 420 -13.99 -12.40 1.66
CA ASN A 420 -14.93 -13.24 2.37
C ASN A 420 -16.29 -13.35 1.68
N ASP A 421 -16.53 -12.57 0.64
CA ASP A 421 -17.77 -12.58 -0.11
C ASP A 421 -17.76 -13.76 -1.11
N LYS A 422 -18.42 -14.86 -0.73
CA LYS A 422 -18.47 -16.09 -1.54
C LYS A 422 -19.13 -15.86 -2.91
N ALA A 423 -19.97 -14.83 -3.08
CA ALA A 423 -20.50 -14.49 -4.39
C ALA A 423 -19.41 -13.94 -5.33
N VAL A 424 -18.41 -13.26 -4.77
CA VAL A 424 -17.30 -12.62 -5.50
C VAL A 424 -16.15 -13.60 -5.75
N VAL A 425 -15.69 -14.28 -4.68
CA VAL A 425 -14.48 -15.13 -4.75
C VAL A 425 -14.75 -16.63 -4.77
N GLY A 426 -15.99 -17.06 -4.54
CA GLY A 426 -16.41 -18.47 -4.61
C GLY A 426 -15.51 -19.41 -3.81
N PRO A 427 -14.89 -20.42 -4.44
CA PRO A 427 -14.04 -21.40 -3.77
C PRO A 427 -12.71 -20.82 -3.25
N TRP A 428 -12.39 -19.58 -3.59
CA TRP A 428 -11.17 -18.86 -3.19
C TRP A 428 -11.38 -17.94 -1.98
N SER A 429 -12.48 -18.13 -1.23
CA SER A 429 -12.76 -17.38 0.00
C SER A 429 -11.77 -17.67 1.12
N ASN A 430 -11.54 -16.67 1.98
CA ASN A 430 -10.63 -16.80 3.11
C ASN A 430 -11.10 -17.87 4.10
N GLY A 431 -10.16 -18.74 4.49
CA GLY A 431 -10.37 -19.68 5.59
C GLY A 431 -10.43 -18.99 6.95
N PRO A 432 -10.91 -19.69 8.00
CA PRO A 432 -11.05 -19.11 9.34
C PRO A 432 -9.72 -18.65 9.93
N LYS A 433 -8.63 -19.40 9.73
CA LYS A 433 -7.29 -19.03 10.22
C LYS A 433 -6.80 -17.71 9.60
N LEU A 434 -6.98 -17.56 8.29
CA LEU A 434 -6.60 -16.35 7.57
C LEU A 434 -7.43 -15.16 8.05
N ASN A 435 -8.73 -15.34 8.24
CA ASN A 435 -9.61 -14.30 8.79
C ASN A 435 -9.24 -13.88 10.22
N VAL A 436 -8.81 -14.81 11.08
CA VAL A 436 -8.30 -14.48 12.42
C VAL A 436 -7.03 -13.64 12.30
N PHE A 437 -6.10 -14.06 11.46
CA PHE A 437 -4.83 -13.36 11.27
C PHE A 437 -5.02 -11.97 10.66
N THR A 438 -5.77 -11.84 9.56
CA THR A 438 -6.08 -10.54 8.96
C THR A 438 -6.91 -9.66 9.88
N GLY A 439 -7.82 -10.24 10.66
CA GLY A 439 -8.58 -9.50 11.69
C GLY A 439 -7.67 -8.91 12.76
N ALA A 440 -6.67 -9.66 13.21
CA ALA A 440 -5.65 -9.16 14.15
C ALA A 440 -4.83 -8.03 13.52
N ILE A 441 -4.39 -8.19 12.26
CA ILE A 441 -3.69 -7.12 11.51
C ILE A 441 -4.54 -5.85 11.45
N ILE A 442 -5.79 -5.94 10.99
CA ILE A 442 -6.68 -4.78 10.90
C ILE A 442 -6.84 -4.12 12.28
N TRP A 443 -7.01 -4.91 13.34
CA TRP A 443 -7.12 -4.36 14.69
C TRP A 443 -5.85 -3.62 15.13
N SER A 444 -4.68 -4.22 14.90
CA SER A 444 -3.39 -3.58 15.17
C SER A 444 -3.23 -2.28 14.38
N LEU A 445 -3.62 -2.26 13.11
CA LEU A 445 -3.58 -1.07 12.27
C LEU A 445 -4.53 0.02 12.79
N VAL A 446 -5.76 -0.34 13.19
CA VAL A 446 -6.70 0.62 13.82
C VAL A 446 -6.11 1.18 15.12
N LEU A 447 -5.50 0.33 15.96
CA LEU A 447 -4.90 0.76 17.21
C LEU A 447 -3.72 1.72 16.99
N LEU A 448 -2.83 1.37 16.06
CA LEU A 448 -1.73 2.24 15.63
C LEU A 448 -2.24 3.56 15.05
N SER A 449 -3.28 3.50 14.23
CA SER A 449 -3.95 4.65 13.64
C SER A 449 -4.55 5.59 14.70
N ILE A 450 -5.16 5.05 15.76
CA ILE A 450 -5.65 5.83 16.91
C ILE A 450 -4.48 6.50 17.64
N ILE A 451 -3.40 5.77 17.90
CA ILE A 451 -2.21 6.32 18.56
C ILE A 451 -1.60 7.43 17.70
N LEU A 452 -1.48 7.23 16.39
CA LEU A 452 -1.02 8.23 15.43
C LEU A 452 -1.87 9.50 15.50
N THR A 453 -3.19 9.37 15.49
CA THR A 453 -4.09 10.53 15.58
C THR A 453 -3.87 11.29 16.88
N VAL A 454 -3.76 10.58 18.01
CA VAL A 454 -3.53 11.21 19.32
C VAL A 454 -2.15 11.90 19.37
N ALA A 455 -1.07 11.21 19.00
CA ALA A 455 0.28 11.75 19.02
C ALA A 455 0.46 12.90 18.01
N THR A 456 -0.27 12.87 16.89
CA THR A 456 -0.25 13.96 15.92
C THR A 456 -0.95 15.20 16.48
N VAL A 457 -2.11 15.05 17.13
CA VAL A 457 -2.88 16.19 17.66
C VAL A 457 -2.29 16.74 18.96
N PHE A 458 -1.72 15.86 19.78
CA PHE A 458 -1.12 16.18 21.08
C PHE A 458 0.34 15.72 21.09
N PRO A 459 1.29 16.54 20.59
CA PRO A 459 2.70 16.18 20.52
C PRO A 459 3.32 15.88 21.88
N ASP A 460 2.87 16.56 22.95
CA ASP A 460 3.38 16.40 24.32
C ASP A 460 2.62 15.31 25.11
N VAL A 461 1.95 14.39 24.42
CA VAL A 461 1.19 13.33 25.09
C VAL A 461 2.13 12.44 25.90
N ALA A 462 1.83 12.28 27.20
CA ALA A 462 2.66 11.47 28.07
C ALA A 462 2.71 9.99 27.60
N ASP A 463 3.89 9.37 27.70
CA ASP A 463 4.11 7.94 27.40
C ASP A 463 3.08 7.03 28.09
N SER A 464 2.71 7.37 29.33
CA SER A 464 1.72 6.62 30.11
C SER A 464 0.33 6.61 29.45
N THR A 465 -0.04 7.66 28.71
CA THR A 465 -1.29 7.75 27.97
C THR A 465 -1.24 6.87 26.71
N ILE A 466 -0.13 6.89 25.98
CA ILE A 466 0.08 6.00 24.82
C ILE A 466 0.02 4.54 25.27
N LEU A 467 0.69 4.18 26.37
CA LEU A 467 0.63 2.84 26.94
C LEU A 467 -0.78 2.43 27.37
N LYS A 468 -1.55 3.33 27.99
CA LYS A 468 -2.96 3.06 28.33
C LYS A 468 -3.82 2.81 27.10
N ILE A 469 -3.62 3.57 26.02
CA ILE A 469 -4.31 3.36 24.75
C ILE A 469 -3.93 1.99 24.17
N LEU A 470 -2.64 1.65 24.16
CA LEU A 470 -2.15 0.38 23.64
C LEU A 470 -2.69 -0.82 24.42
N ILE A 471 -2.59 -0.79 25.75
CA ILE A 471 -3.06 -1.88 26.64
C ILE A 471 -4.59 -1.97 26.58
N GLY A 472 -5.28 -0.85 26.76
CA GLY A 472 -6.75 -0.80 26.74
C GLY A 472 -7.32 -1.25 25.39
N GLY A 473 -6.75 -0.75 24.29
CA GLY A 473 -7.10 -1.15 22.93
C GLY A 473 -6.80 -2.62 22.64
N SER A 474 -5.67 -3.16 23.12
CA SER A 474 -5.34 -4.58 22.98
C SER A 474 -6.32 -5.48 23.74
N LEU A 475 -6.69 -5.10 24.97
CA LEU A 475 -7.69 -5.81 25.77
C LEU A 475 -9.08 -5.77 25.11
N LEU A 476 -9.50 -4.60 24.61
CA LEU A 476 -10.75 -4.47 23.85
C LEU A 476 -10.79 -5.35 22.61
N GLY A 477 -9.68 -5.38 21.85
CA GLY A 477 -9.52 -6.26 20.69
C GLY A 477 -9.65 -7.73 21.06
N LEU A 478 -8.98 -8.16 22.14
CA LEU A 478 -9.05 -9.54 22.63
C LEU A 478 -10.47 -9.89 23.08
N CYS A 479 -11.14 -9.02 23.83
CA CYS A 479 -12.54 -9.20 24.24
C CYS A 479 -13.47 -9.30 23.02
N GLY A 480 -13.32 -8.41 22.04
CA GLY A 480 -14.08 -8.43 20.80
C GLY A 480 -13.84 -9.71 19.99
N PHE A 481 -12.60 -10.19 19.97
CA PHE A 481 -12.23 -11.46 19.34
C PHE A 481 -12.89 -12.66 20.03
N VAL A 482 -12.77 -12.77 21.36
CA VAL A 482 -13.37 -13.86 22.14
C VAL A 482 -14.89 -13.85 22.01
N PHE A 483 -15.52 -12.67 22.09
CA PHE A 483 -16.97 -12.52 21.88
C PHE A 483 -17.39 -12.97 20.48
N SER A 484 -16.68 -12.53 19.44
CA SER A 484 -16.95 -12.93 18.05
C SER A 484 -16.77 -14.42 17.83
N PHE A 485 -15.75 -15.02 18.43
CA PHE A 485 -15.48 -16.45 18.36
C PHE A 485 -16.57 -17.27 19.06
N ALA A 486 -16.98 -16.84 20.26
CA ALA A 486 -18.07 -17.46 21.02
C ALA A 486 -19.42 -17.35 20.29
N ALA A 487 -19.73 -16.17 19.73
CA ALA A 487 -20.94 -15.93 18.95
C ALA A 487 -20.99 -16.79 17.66
N ARG A 488 -19.85 -16.97 16.99
CA ARG A 488 -19.73 -17.86 15.81
C ARG A 488 -19.91 -19.33 16.20
N LYS A 489 -19.30 -19.78 17.29
CA LYS A 489 -19.48 -21.16 17.79
C LYS A 489 -20.95 -21.43 18.15
N ARG A 490 -21.62 -20.47 18.80
CA ARG A 490 -23.04 -20.57 19.15
C ARG A 490 -23.97 -20.54 17.94
N SER A 491 -23.57 -19.87 16.85
CA SER A 491 -24.30 -19.89 15.57
C SER A 491 -24.10 -21.18 14.78
N TYR A 492 -23.02 -21.93 15.04
CA TYR A 492 -22.81 -23.28 14.51
C TYR A 492 -23.71 -24.33 15.19
N ASP A 493 -24.13 -24.09 16.44
CA ASP A 493 -25.05 -24.97 17.20
C ASP A 493 -26.53 -24.76 16.84
N VAL A 494 -26.86 -23.74 16.02
CA VAL A 494 -28.18 -23.59 15.40
C VAL A 494 -28.19 -24.43 14.13
N PRO A 495 -29.16 -25.33 13.90
CA PRO A 495 -29.17 -26.19 12.72
C PRO A 495 -29.03 -25.34 11.45
N ALA A 496 -28.02 -25.68 10.63
CA ALA A 496 -27.59 -25.02 9.40
C ALA A 496 -28.62 -25.13 8.25
N ALA A 497 -29.89 -24.82 8.53
CA ALA A 497 -31.04 -25.05 7.67
C ALA A 497 -31.61 -23.76 7.04
N ALA A 498 -31.10 -22.57 7.36
CA ALA A 498 -31.75 -21.33 6.90
C ALA A 498 -30.98 -20.49 5.87
N TYR A 499 -29.64 -20.51 5.82
CA TYR A 499 -28.88 -19.68 4.87
C TYR A 499 -27.51 -20.31 4.51
N GLY A 500 -27.30 -20.68 3.23
CA GLY A 500 -25.96 -20.81 2.63
C GLY A 500 -25.34 -22.22 2.43
N ASN A 501 -25.97 -23.30 2.90
CA ASN A 501 -25.31 -24.62 2.95
C ASN A 501 -25.05 -25.27 1.57
N ASP A 502 -25.85 -24.93 0.55
CA ASP A 502 -25.78 -25.57 -0.77
C ASP A 502 -24.58 -25.07 -1.61
N GLN A 503 -24.22 -23.79 -1.52
CA GLN A 503 -23.03 -23.25 -2.18
C GLN A 503 -21.74 -23.77 -1.54
N ASP A 504 -21.70 -23.88 -0.20
CA ASP A 504 -20.54 -24.38 0.52
C ASP A 504 -20.27 -25.85 0.21
N HIS A 505 -21.31 -26.67 0.14
CA HIS A 505 -21.19 -28.05 -0.32
C HIS A 505 -20.73 -28.12 -1.78
N ARG A 506 -21.24 -27.23 -2.66
CA ARG A 506 -20.86 -27.19 -4.07
C ARG A 506 -19.37 -26.83 -4.25
N PHE A 507 -18.86 -25.82 -3.56
CA PHE A 507 -17.44 -25.44 -3.62
C PHE A 507 -16.52 -26.45 -2.93
N ALA A 508 -16.96 -27.07 -1.83
CA ALA A 508 -16.19 -28.11 -1.15
C ALA A 508 -15.93 -29.33 -2.06
N LYS A 509 -16.89 -29.69 -2.90
CA LYS A 509 -16.80 -30.81 -3.85
C LYS A 509 -15.99 -30.51 -5.12
N MET A 510 -15.67 -29.25 -5.40
CA MET A 510 -14.90 -28.89 -6.60
C MET A 510 -13.47 -29.45 -6.56
N THR A 511 -13.07 -30.10 -7.64
CA THR A 511 -11.71 -30.51 -7.92
C THR A 511 -10.78 -29.31 -8.04
N MET A 512 -9.48 -29.51 -7.86
CA MET A 512 -8.48 -28.44 -8.02
C MET A 512 -8.45 -27.85 -9.44
N LEU A 513 -8.80 -28.64 -10.47
CA LEU A 513 -8.89 -28.16 -11.84
C LEU A 513 -10.07 -27.21 -12.02
N GLU A 514 -11.24 -27.56 -11.48
CA GLU A 514 -12.43 -26.70 -11.50
C GLU A 514 -12.18 -25.39 -10.75
N ARG A 515 -11.53 -25.46 -9.58
CA ARG A 515 -11.17 -24.25 -8.81
C ARG A 515 -10.22 -23.33 -9.58
N ARG A 516 -9.23 -23.89 -10.29
CA ARG A 516 -8.26 -23.14 -11.12
C ARG A 516 -8.93 -22.39 -12.27
N ASN A 517 -10.05 -22.92 -12.79
CA ASN A 517 -10.78 -22.33 -13.89
C ASN A 517 -11.97 -21.48 -13.43
N TRP A 518 -12.30 -21.50 -12.14
CA TRP A 518 -13.41 -20.72 -11.59
C TRP A 518 -13.12 -19.22 -11.69
N ARG A 519 -14.10 -18.46 -12.17
CA ARG A 519 -14.08 -17.00 -12.26
C ARG A 519 -15.38 -16.44 -11.70
N MET A 520 -15.31 -15.21 -11.21
CA MET A 520 -16.50 -14.50 -10.74
C MET A 520 -17.54 -14.38 -11.87
N PRO A 521 -18.83 -14.68 -11.60
CA PRO A 521 -19.91 -14.39 -12.53
C PRO A 521 -20.01 -12.88 -12.85
N PRO A 522 -20.65 -12.49 -13.96
CA PRO A 522 -20.89 -11.08 -14.28
C PRO A 522 -21.49 -10.29 -13.11
N LEU A 523 -20.99 -9.06 -12.90
CA LEU A 523 -21.37 -8.20 -11.77
C LEU A 523 -22.89 -8.03 -11.61
N ASN A 524 -23.62 -7.90 -12.72
CA ASN A 524 -25.07 -7.74 -12.74
C ASN A 524 -25.86 -8.98 -12.30
N ARG A 525 -25.21 -10.14 -12.18
CA ARG A 525 -25.80 -11.39 -11.69
C ARG A 525 -25.45 -11.70 -10.24
N LEU A 526 -24.62 -10.88 -9.60
CA LEU A 526 -24.27 -11.12 -8.22
C LEU A 526 -25.45 -10.78 -7.30
N PRO A 527 -25.76 -11.62 -6.29
CA PRO A 527 -26.76 -11.30 -5.30
C PRO A 527 -26.34 -10.06 -4.49
N ALA A 528 -27.33 -9.36 -3.93
CA ALA A 528 -27.06 -8.22 -3.05
C ALA A 528 -26.15 -8.62 -1.87
N LEU A 529 -25.29 -7.71 -1.45
CA LEU A 529 -24.37 -7.97 -0.34
C LEU A 529 -25.16 -8.05 0.97
N HIS A 530 -25.14 -9.23 1.60
CA HIS A 530 -25.70 -9.42 2.94
C HIS A 530 -24.66 -9.03 4.01
N MET A 531 -24.66 -7.76 4.41
CA MET A 531 -23.85 -7.31 5.54
C MET A 531 -24.53 -7.67 6.86
N THR A 532 -23.82 -8.38 7.73
CA THR A 532 -24.28 -8.63 9.10
C THR A 532 -24.44 -7.31 9.86
N LEU A 533 -25.33 -7.26 10.86
CA LEU A 533 -25.50 -6.08 11.71
C LEU A 533 -24.17 -5.65 12.33
N MET A 534 -23.38 -6.61 12.77
CA MET A 534 -22.04 -6.39 13.33
C MET A 534 -21.11 -5.71 12.32
N THR A 535 -21.07 -6.16 11.07
CA THR A 535 -20.26 -5.52 10.01
C THR A 535 -20.71 -4.09 9.75
N LYS A 536 -22.04 -3.83 9.73
CA LYS A 536 -22.58 -2.47 9.55
C LYS A 536 -22.16 -1.53 10.69
N VAL A 537 -22.24 -2.00 11.94
CA VAL A 537 -21.80 -1.23 13.11
C VAL A 537 -20.30 -0.92 13.02
N TRP A 538 -19.47 -1.92 12.75
CA TRP A 538 -18.01 -1.72 12.63
C TRP A 538 -17.62 -0.80 11.48
N MET A 539 -18.30 -0.88 10.33
CA MET A 539 -18.10 0.09 9.25
C MET A 539 -18.51 1.51 9.69
N GLY A 540 -19.61 1.65 10.44
CA GLY A 540 -20.01 2.92 11.02
C GLY A 540 -18.97 3.50 11.98
N VAL A 541 -18.40 2.67 12.86
CA VAL A 541 -17.32 3.04 13.79
C VAL A 541 -16.07 3.47 13.02
N LEU A 542 -15.64 2.67 12.04
CA LEU A 542 -14.49 2.98 11.18
C LEU A 542 -14.68 4.33 10.47
N ARG A 543 -15.88 4.60 9.95
CA ARG A 543 -16.20 5.90 9.33
C ARG A 543 -16.11 7.06 10.32
N GLY A 544 -16.72 6.90 11.50
CA GLY A 544 -16.69 7.95 12.52
C GLY A 544 -15.25 8.29 12.92
N TYR A 545 -14.43 7.25 13.12
CA TYR A 545 -13.00 7.38 13.38
C TYR A 545 -12.27 8.12 12.26
N LEU A 546 -12.41 7.68 10.99
CA LEU A 546 -11.70 8.27 9.86
C LEU A 546 -12.06 9.74 9.65
N LEU A 547 -13.35 10.10 9.77
CA LEU A 547 -13.78 11.51 9.65
C LEU A 547 -13.13 12.39 10.71
N ILE A 548 -13.09 11.92 11.96
CA ILE A 548 -12.47 12.64 13.07
C ILE A 548 -10.96 12.75 12.84
N ALA A 549 -10.30 11.65 12.50
CA ALA A 549 -8.84 11.62 12.31
C ALA A 549 -8.39 12.52 11.14
N VAL A 550 -9.06 12.44 10.00
CA VAL A 550 -8.77 13.30 8.83
C VAL A 550 -9.05 14.77 9.15
N ALA A 551 -10.14 15.10 9.84
CA ALA A 551 -10.44 16.47 10.24
C ALA A 551 -9.38 17.04 11.19
N LEU A 552 -8.92 16.25 12.16
CA LEU A 552 -7.90 16.64 13.11
C LEU A 552 -6.53 16.85 12.45
N ILE A 553 -6.13 15.95 11.54
CA ILE A 553 -4.89 16.11 10.77
C ILE A 553 -4.98 17.34 9.86
N GLY A 554 -6.10 17.50 9.13
CA GLY A 554 -6.33 18.65 8.27
C GLY A 554 -6.29 19.97 9.03
N PHE A 555 -6.85 20.00 10.24
CA PHE A 555 -6.76 21.16 11.14
C PHE A 555 -5.30 21.45 11.55
N LYS A 556 -4.52 20.44 11.89
CA LYS A 556 -3.09 20.62 12.22
C LYS A 556 -2.29 21.16 11.03
N VAL A 557 -2.51 20.63 9.83
CA VAL A 557 -1.86 21.12 8.61
C VAL A 557 -2.23 22.58 8.35
N PHE A 558 -3.51 22.94 8.54
CA PHE A 558 -3.97 24.31 8.41
C PHE A 558 -3.30 25.25 9.43
N VAL A 559 -3.24 24.86 10.70
CA VAL A 559 -2.55 25.61 11.76
C VAL A 559 -1.07 25.80 11.41
N ALA A 560 -0.38 24.74 11.00
CA ALA A 560 1.03 24.80 10.61
C ALA A 560 1.26 25.71 9.39
N ALA A 561 0.35 25.70 8.42
CA ALA A 561 0.45 26.53 7.22
C ALA A 561 0.12 28.02 7.47
N THR A 562 -0.75 28.31 8.44
CA THR A 562 -1.22 29.69 8.73
C THR A 562 -0.50 30.35 9.89
N GLY A 563 0.22 29.57 10.72
CA GLY A 563 0.88 30.06 11.93
C GLY A 563 -0.09 30.48 13.04
N VAL A 564 -1.36 30.07 12.96
CA VAL A 564 -2.38 30.42 13.97
C VAL A 564 -2.19 29.53 15.20
N GLU A 565 -1.71 30.10 16.31
CA GLU A 565 -1.63 29.38 17.58
C GLU A 565 -3.03 29.11 18.13
N VAL A 566 -3.43 27.83 18.18
CA VAL A 566 -4.66 27.38 18.84
C VAL A 566 -4.27 26.50 20.03
N SER A 567 -4.51 26.99 21.25
CA SER A 567 -4.24 26.26 22.49
C SER A 567 -5.28 25.14 22.66
N ILE A 568 -4.92 23.91 22.31
CA ILE A 568 -5.76 22.74 22.62
C ILE A 568 -5.45 22.29 24.06
N PRO A 569 -6.46 22.06 24.92
CA PRO A 569 -6.23 21.58 26.29
C PRO A 569 -5.40 20.30 26.29
N GLN A 570 -4.28 20.32 27.02
CA GLN A 570 -3.35 19.19 27.12
C GLN A 570 -4.00 17.99 27.82
N ILE A 571 -3.88 16.79 27.22
CA ILE A 571 -4.42 15.55 27.79
C ILE A 571 -3.31 14.82 28.54
N GLY A 572 -3.32 14.91 29.87
CA GLY A 572 -2.47 14.09 30.74
C GLY A 572 -1.02 14.56 30.89
N GLY A 573 -0.70 15.81 30.50
CA GLY A 573 0.56 16.45 30.85
C GLY A 573 0.66 16.66 32.37
N THR A 574 1.82 16.39 32.95
CA THR A 574 2.15 16.94 34.27
C THR A 574 2.39 18.43 34.10
N PRO A 575 1.86 19.31 34.99
CA PRO A 575 2.11 20.73 34.87
C PRO A 575 3.62 20.98 34.99
N THR A 576 4.23 21.49 33.92
CA THR A 576 5.59 22.02 33.99
C THR A 576 5.59 23.19 34.97
N SER A 577 6.57 23.21 35.88
CA SER A 577 6.66 24.11 37.04
C SER A 577 6.73 25.62 36.73
N ASN A 578 6.57 26.05 35.47
CA ASN A 578 6.56 27.46 35.09
C ASN A 578 5.19 28.14 35.26
N ASP A 579 4.10 27.38 35.41
CA ASP A 579 2.75 27.97 35.59
C ASP A 579 2.45 28.37 37.05
N ALA A 580 3.33 28.06 38.01
CA ALA A 580 3.15 28.38 39.43
C ALA A 580 3.82 29.70 39.86
N ALA A 581 4.55 30.39 38.98
CA ALA A 581 5.36 31.55 39.35
C ALA A 581 4.68 32.92 39.16
N THR A 582 3.46 32.99 38.59
CA THR A 582 2.79 34.27 38.25
C THR A 582 1.62 34.66 39.15
N SER A 583 1.33 33.93 40.23
CA SER A 583 0.19 34.24 41.10
C SER A 583 0.54 34.84 42.47
N ASN A 584 1.71 35.48 42.65
CA ASN A 584 2.05 36.04 43.96
C ASN A 584 2.89 37.32 43.93
N THR A 585 2.39 38.38 43.31
CA THR A 585 2.76 39.77 43.64
C THR A 585 1.60 40.70 43.39
N GLY A 586 0.85 41.05 44.44
CA GLY A 586 -0.28 41.97 44.35
C GLY A 586 -0.91 42.29 45.71
N SER A 587 -0.10 42.74 46.67
CA SER A 587 -0.55 43.35 47.93
C SER A 587 0.31 44.58 48.19
N LYS A 588 -0.21 45.73 47.79
CA LYS A 588 -0.17 47.02 48.49
C LYS A 588 -1.11 48.01 47.83
#